data_AF-A0A6H0IVR8-F1
#
_entry.id   AF-A0A6H0IVR8-F1
#
_cell.length_a   1.000
_cell.length_b   1.000
_cell.length_c   1.000
_cell.angle_alpha   90.00
_cell.angle_beta   90.00
_cell.angle_gamma   90.00
#
_symmetry.space_group_name_H-M   'P 1'
#
loop_
_entity.id
_entity.type
_entity.pdbx_description
1 polymer ?
#
loop_
_entity_poly.entity_id
_entity_poly.type
_entity_poly.pdbx_seq_one_letter_code
_entity_poly.pdbx_strand_id
1 'polypeptide(L)'
;MADQFQDIHQSYGRCLRRRDFLERFYTLLLDSSEEIRPIFATTDFGHQRRALRRGITTAILFASGSDIVTREVERMAEVHSRRGRAPVRPPLYEYWLNTLLQAVRERDPEITPELEHRWQQAMRPIIDHFQRAY
;
A
#
# COMPACT_ATOMS: atom_id res chain seq x y z
N MET A 1 -5.21 -22.50 -9.18
CA MET A 1 -4.23 -21.60 -8.54
C MET A 1 -5.00 -20.48 -7.85
N ALA A 2 -5.67 -20.77 -6.74
CA ALA A 2 -6.65 -19.85 -6.15
C ALA A 2 -6.69 -20.04 -4.63
N ASP A 3 -5.75 -19.40 -3.92
CA ASP A 3 -5.87 -19.08 -2.48
C ASP A 3 -4.70 -18.22 -1.92
N GLN A 4 -3.90 -17.53 -2.76
CA GLN A 4 -2.56 -17.15 -2.29
C GLN A 4 -2.54 -16.03 -1.25
N PHE A 5 -3.60 -15.22 -1.09
CA PHE A 5 -3.67 -14.10 -0.13
C PHE A 5 -5.06 -13.87 0.49
N GLN A 6 -5.89 -14.90 0.65
CA GLN A 6 -7.22 -14.76 1.27
C GLN A 6 -7.15 -14.24 2.72
N ASP A 7 -6.17 -14.70 3.48
CA ASP A 7 -5.88 -14.24 4.85
C ASP A 7 -5.52 -12.76 4.91
N ILE A 8 -4.83 -12.23 3.90
CA ILE A 8 -4.55 -10.80 3.75
C ILE A 8 -5.82 -10.00 3.48
N HIS A 9 -6.73 -10.50 2.64
CA HIS A 9 -8.03 -9.86 2.45
C HIS A 9 -8.83 -9.78 3.76
N GLN A 10 -8.82 -10.85 4.56
CA GLN A 10 -9.48 -10.87 5.86
C GLN A 10 -8.84 -9.87 6.83
N SER A 11 -7.52 -9.92 6.98
CA SER A 11 -6.74 -8.98 7.80
C SER A 11 -7.00 -7.52 7.42
N TYR A 12 -7.01 -7.22 6.11
CA TYR A 12 -7.32 -5.89 5.62
C TYR A 12 -8.75 -5.47 5.94
N GLY A 13 -9.70 -6.40 5.82
CA GLY A 13 -11.07 -6.20 6.28
C GLY A 13 -11.15 -5.83 7.76
N ARG A 14 -10.38 -6.51 8.63
CA ARG A 14 -10.32 -6.19 10.07
C ARG A 14 -9.73 -4.81 10.33
N CYS A 15 -8.63 -4.47 9.65
CA CYS A 15 -8.04 -3.13 9.69
C CYS A 15 -9.06 -2.05 9.31
N LEU A 16 -9.78 -2.24 8.20
CA LEU A 16 -10.77 -1.27 7.71
C LEU A 16 -12.01 -1.11 8.62
N ARG A 17 -12.29 -2.06 9.52
CA ARG A 17 -13.32 -1.88 10.56
C ARG A 17 -12.92 -0.81 11.58
N ARG A 18 -11.62 -0.53 11.74
CA ARG A 18 -11.11 0.62 12.49
C ARG A 18 -11.19 1.86 11.61
N ARG A 19 -12.10 2.78 11.95
CA ARG A 19 -12.38 3.99 11.15
C ARG A 19 -11.14 4.86 10.91
N ASP A 20 -10.15 4.78 11.78
CA ASP A 20 -8.90 5.54 11.79
C ASP A 20 -7.71 4.81 11.14
N PHE A 21 -7.86 3.59 10.61
CA PHE A 21 -6.71 2.83 10.07
C PHE A 21 -5.94 3.57 8.98
N LEU A 22 -6.63 4.11 7.96
CA LEU A 22 -5.97 4.81 6.86
C LEU A 22 -5.44 6.19 7.27
N GLU A 23 -6.08 6.84 8.24
CA GLU A 23 -5.57 8.07 8.83
C GLU A 23 -4.27 7.79 9.59
N ARG A 24 -4.27 6.75 10.41
CA ARG A 24 -3.10 6.31 11.16
C ARG A 24 -1.94 5.93 10.25
N PHE A 25 -2.20 5.23 9.16
CA PHE A 25 -1.20 4.97 8.13
C PHE A 25 -0.53 6.25 7.64
N TYR A 26 -1.30 7.30 7.30
CA TYR A 26 -0.72 8.55 6.82
C TYR A 26 0.02 9.32 7.90
N THR A 27 -0.46 9.32 9.15
CA THR A 27 0.30 9.89 10.28
C THR A 27 1.68 9.26 10.37
N LEU A 28 1.74 7.93 10.39
CA LEU A 28 2.99 7.19 10.45
C LEU A 28 3.88 7.45 9.22
N LEU A 29 3.28 7.52 8.03
CA LEU A 29 4.03 7.67 6.78
C LEU A 29 4.71 9.05 6.71
N LEU A 30 3.99 10.11 7.06
CA LEU A 30 4.50 11.48 7.04
C LEU A 30 5.59 11.71 8.10
N ASP A 31 5.60 10.90 9.17
CA ASP A 31 6.61 10.94 10.22
C ASP A 31 7.79 9.99 9.95
N SER A 32 7.70 9.11 8.96
CA SER A 32 8.72 8.08 8.69
C SER A 32 9.98 8.59 8.01
N SER A 33 9.93 9.75 7.33
CA SER A 33 11.08 10.40 6.70
C SER A 33 10.79 11.87 6.36
N GLU A 34 11.80 12.72 6.50
CA GLU A 34 11.73 14.13 6.08
C GLU A 34 11.51 14.28 4.56
N GLU A 35 11.91 13.29 3.76
CA GLU A 35 11.68 13.30 2.30
C GLU A 35 10.21 13.07 1.92
N ILE A 36 9.41 12.44 2.80
CA ILE A 36 8.04 12.02 2.47
C ILE A 36 7.05 13.16 2.69
N ARG A 37 7.18 13.92 3.77
CA ARG A 37 6.23 14.99 4.11
C ARG A 37 6.03 16.01 2.98
N PRO A 38 7.08 16.50 2.28
CA PRO A 38 6.91 17.43 1.17
C PRO A 38 6.12 16.85 -0.02
N ILE A 39 6.20 15.54 -0.28
CA ILE A 39 5.48 14.87 -1.38
C ILE A 39 3.96 15.03 -1.21
N PHE A 40 3.50 15.10 0.04
CA PHE A 40 2.09 15.20 0.38
C PHE A 40 1.62 16.63 0.73
N ALA A 41 2.46 17.66 0.57
CA ALA A 41 2.19 19.01 1.07
C ALA A 41 0.88 19.64 0.56
N THR A 42 0.44 19.29 -0.64
CA THR A 42 -0.80 19.79 -1.27
C THR A 42 -1.87 18.71 -1.43
N THR A 43 -1.76 17.60 -0.69
CA THR A 43 -2.64 16.45 -0.83
C THR A 43 -3.98 16.64 -0.12
N ASP A 44 -5.09 16.41 -0.84
CA ASP A 44 -6.39 16.16 -0.22
C ASP A 44 -6.38 14.75 0.40
N PHE A 45 -6.16 14.67 1.71
CA PHE A 45 -6.12 13.39 2.43
C PHE A 45 -7.46 12.65 2.45
N GLY A 46 -8.60 13.34 2.27
CA GLY A 46 -9.90 12.70 2.12
C GLY A 46 -9.97 11.89 0.84
N HIS A 47 -9.54 12.48 -0.29
CA HIS A 47 -9.39 11.76 -1.55
C HIS A 47 -8.31 10.69 -1.47
N GLN A 48 -7.15 11.04 -0.90
CA GLN A 48 -5.99 10.16 -0.85
C GLN A 48 -6.25 8.88 -0.05
N ARG A 49 -6.96 8.95 1.08
CA ARG A 49 -7.37 7.73 1.83
C ARG A 49 -8.26 6.81 0.99
N ARG A 50 -9.19 7.35 0.20
CA ARG A 50 -10.01 6.54 -0.72
C ARG A 50 -9.17 5.90 -1.82
N ALA A 51 -8.21 6.65 -2.37
CA ALA A 51 -7.27 6.15 -3.37
C ALA A 51 -6.39 5.03 -2.80
N LEU A 52 -5.80 5.23 -1.61
CA LEU A 52 -5.01 4.22 -0.91
C LEU A 52 -5.84 2.96 -0.63
N ARG A 53 -7.09 3.11 -0.19
CA ARG A 53 -7.96 1.97 0.08
C ARG A 53 -8.09 1.06 -1.14
N ARG A 54 -8.32 1.67 -2.31
CA ARG A 54 -8.40 0.98 -3.60
C ARG A 54 -7.04 0.43 -4.00
N GLY A 55 -5.97 1.20 -3.86
CA GLY A 55 -4.60 0.79 -4.21
C GLY A 55 -4.14 -0.45 -3.47
N ILE A 56 -4.42 -0.58 -2.16
CA ILE A 56 -4.10 -1.79 -1.39
C ILE A 56 -4.92 -2.99 -1.89
N THR A 57 -6.22 -2.81 -2.18
CA THR A 57 -7.03 -3.89 -2.78
C THR A 57 -6.47 -4.32 -4.14
N THR A 58 -6.11 -3.37 -4.99
CA THR A 58 -5.46 -3.63 -6.29
C THR A 58 -4.15 -4.40 -6.11
N ALA A 59 -3.32 -4.01 -5.14
CA ALA A 59 -2.06 -4.68 -4.85
C ALA A 59 -2.24 -6.15 -4.42
N ILE A 60 -3.21 -6.44 -3.54
CA ILE A 60 -3.49 -7.82 -3.11
C ILE A 60 -4.00 -8.67 -4.29
N LEU A 61 -4.87 -8.11 -5.14
CA LEU A 61 -5.36 -8.80 -6.33
C LEU A 61 -4.24 -9.05 -7.36
N PHE A 62 -3.36 -8.07 -7.54
CA PHE A 62 -2.20 -8.19 -8.43
C PHE A 62 -1.23 -9.27 -7.93
N ALA A 63 -0.94 -9.29 -6.64
CA ALA A 63 -0.11 -10.33 -6.03
C ALA A 63 -0.73 -11.73 -6.14
N SER A 64 -2.06 -11.82 -6.19
CA SER A 64 -2.79 -13.08 -6.43
C SER A 64 -2.81 -13.52 -7.90
N GLY A 65 -2.14 -12.79 -8.80
CA GLY A 65 -2.09 -13.08 -10.23
C GLY A 65 -3.38 -12.72 -10.98
N SER A 66 -4.20 -11.81 -10.46
CA SER A 66 -5.43 -11.39 -11.11
C SER A 66 -5.17 -10.40 -12.25
N ASP A 67 -5.45 -10.80 -13.49
CA ASP A 67 -5.31 -9.91 -14.66
C ASP A 67 -6.35 -8.78 -14.73
N ILE A 68 -7.42 -8.86 -13.92
CA ILE A 68 -8.49 -7.84 -13.87
C ILE A 68 -7.94 -6.47 -13.47
N VAL A 69 -6.88 -6.44 -12.66
CA VAL A 69 -6.28 -5.20 -12.16
C VAL A 69 -5.11 -4.71 -12.99
N THR A 70 -4.66 -5.43 -14.01
CA THR A 70 -3.45 -5.09 -14.79
C THR A 70 -3.49 -3.66 -15.33
N ARG A 71 -4.59 -3.25 -15.97
CA ARG A 71 -4.72 -1.87 -16.48
C ARG A 71 -4.62 -0.80 -15.39
N GLU A 72 -5.17 -1.08 -14.22
CA GLU A 72 -5.11 -0.15 -13.09
C GLU A 72 -3.71 -0.10 -12.48
N VAL A 73 -3.02 -1.23 -12.39
CA VAL A 73 -1.62 -1.31 -11.95
C VAL A 73 -0.71 -0.51 -12.87
N GLU A 74 -0.82 -0.66 -14.19
CA GLU A 74 -0.04 0.13 -15.16
C GLU A 74 -0.30 1.63 -15.01
N ARG A 75 -1.58 2.02 -14.85
CA ARG A 75 -1.95 3.43 -14.61
C ARG A 75 -1.35 3.97 -13.31
N MET A 76 -1.34 3.16 -12.24
CA MET A 76 -0.69 3.54 -10.99
C MET A 76 0.82 3.68 -11.16
N ALA A 77 1.47 2.76 -11.87
CA ALA A 77 2.89 2.79 -12.15
C ALA A 77 3.28 4.06 -12.93
N GLU A 78 2.52 4.41 -13.99
CA GLU A 78 2.71 5.63 -14.75
C GLU A 78 2.63 6.89 -13.87
N VAL A 79 1.64 6.96 -12.98
CA VAL A 79 1.45 8.08 -12.03
C VAL A 79 2.67 8.26 -11.12
N HIS A 80 3.28 7.17 -10.66
CA HIS A 80 4.40 7.17 -9.71
C HIS A 80 5.79 7.13 -10.38
N SER A 81 5.85 6.96 -11.71
CA SER A 81 7.09 6.98 -12.48
C SER A 81 7.81 8.32 -12.39
N ARG A 82 9.09 8.39 -12.79
CA ARG A 82 9.85 9.64 -12.78
C ARG A 82 9.23 10.77 -13.61
N ARG A 83 8.45 10.43 -14.65
CA ARG A 83 7.73 11.39 -15.52
C ARG A 83 6.24 11.51 -15.16
N GLY A 84 5.79 10.75 -14.17
CA GLY A 84 4.42 10.75 -13.71
C GLY A 84 4.06 12.06 -13.00
N ARG A 85 2.76 12.22 -12.75
CA ARG A 85 2.23 13.39 -12.02
C ARG A 85 2.55 13.38 -10.53
N ALA A 86 2.97 12.25 -9.96
CA ALA A 86 3.33 12.09 -8.55
C ALA A 86 4.55 11.17 -8.43
N PRO A 87 5.74 11.60 -8.90
CA PRO A 87 6.92 10.75 -8.96
C PRO A 87 7.37 10.31 -7.56
N VAL A 88 7.63 9.01 -7.38
CA VAL A 88 8.10 8.44 -6.11
C VAL A 88 9.39 7.66 -6.33
N ARG A 89 10.48 8.14 -5.73
CA ARG A 89 11.80 7.49 -5.82
C ARG A 89 11.75 6.07 -5.24
N PRO A 90 12.43 5.08 -5.87
CA PRO A 90 12.41 3.68 -5.43
C PRO A 90 12.69 3.41 -3.93
N PRO A 91 13.63 4.10 -3.26
CA PRO A 91 13.90 3.87 -1.84
C PRO A 91 12.72 4.23 -0.91
N LEU A 92 11.79 5.09 -1.35
CA LEU A 92 10.67 5.55 -0.54
C LEU A 92 9.61 4.46 -0.32
N TYR A 93 9.59 3.41 -1.16
CA TYR A 93 8.66 2.30 -1.00
C TYR A 93 8.95 1.44 0.23
N GLU A 94 10.19 1.41 0.73
CA GLU A 94 10.49 0.71 2.00
C GLU A 94 9.84 1.41 3.19
N TYR A 95 9.88 2.75 3.24
CA TYR A 95 9.17 3.51 4.26
C TYR A 95 7.66 3.30 4.18
N TRP A 96 7.11 3.28 2.96
CA TRP A 96 5.69 2.99 2.73
C TRP A 96 5.30 1.60 3.25
N LEU A 97 6.08 0.57 2.92
CA LEU A 97 5.80 -0.79 3.34
C LEU A 97 5.91 -0.96 4.85
N ASN A 98 7.01 -0.49 5.45
CA ASN A 98 7.23 -0.58 6.89
C ASN A 98 6.12 0.14 7.67
N THR A 99 5.68 1.29 7.15
CA THR A 99 4.54 2.03 7.71
C THR A 99 3.23 1.25 7.59
N LEU A 100 2.97 0.61 6.44
CA LEU A 100 1.77 -0.20 6.27
C LEU A 100 1.75 -1.37 7.26
N LEU A 101 2.87 -2.08 7.39
CA LEU A 101 3.00 -3.21 8.34
C LEU A 101 2.82 -2.74 9.78
N GLN A 102 3.37 -1.58 10.16
CA GLN A 102 3.13 -0.99 11.47
C GLN A 102 1.64 -0.66 11.67
N ALA A 103 0.99 -0.02 10.70
CA ALA A 103 -0.43 0.32 10.79
C ALA A 103 -1.31 -0.95 10.90
N VAL A 104 -0.96 -2.02 10.18
CA VAL A 104 -1.62 -3.33 10.29
C VAL A 104 -1.43 -3.90 11.70
N ARG A 105 -0.19 -3.92 12.23
CA ARG A 105 0.09 -4.37 13.59
C ARG A 105 -0.73 -3.64 14.65
N GLU A 106 -0.92 -2.34 14.49
CA GLU A 106 -1.70 -1.54 15.43
C GLU A 106 -3.22 -1.78 15.34
N ARG A 107 -3.74 -2.28 14.20
CA ARG A 107 -5.19 -2.26 13.89
C ARG A 107 -5.82 -3.59 13.59
N ASP A 108 -5.05 -4.60 13.22
CA ASP A 108 -5.53 -5.97 13.11
C ASP A 108 -5.35 -6.70 14.46
N PRO A 109 -6.44 -6.97 15.20
CA PRO A 109 -6.36 -7.68 16.48
C PRO A 109 -5.92 -9.15 16.36
N GLU A 110 -5.92 -9.71 15.14
CA GLU A 110 -5.53 -11.09 14.86
C GLU A 110 -4.19 -11.15 14.10
N ILE A 111 -3.42 -10.06 14.08
CA ILE A 111 -2.09 -10.06 13.45
C ILE A 111 -1.14 -11.02 14.17
N THR A 112 -0.45 -11.86 13.40
CA THR A 112 0.65 -12.71 13.85
C THR A 112 1.91 -12.40 13.05
N PRO A 113 3.11 -12.80 13.51
CA PRO A 113 4.34 -12.63 12.74
C PRO A 113 4.25 -13.25 11.33
N GLU A 114 3.59 -14.39 11.19
CA GLU A 114 3.39 -15.08 9.91
C GLU A 114 2.46 -14.29 8.99
N LEU A 115 1.37 -13.73 9.54
CA LEU A 115 0.43 -12.91 8.76
C LEU A 115 1.05 -11.57 8.34
N GLU A 116 1.89 -10.96 9.20
CA GLU A 116 2.68 -9.77 8.84
C GLU A 116 3.69 -10.07 7.73
N HIS A 117 4.37 -11.22 7.79
CA HIS A 117 5.25 -11.66 6.71
C HIS A 117 4.48 -11.86 5.39
N ARG A 118 3.27 -12.40 5.45
CA ARG A 118 2.41 -12.55 4.26
C ARG A 118 1.91 -11.22 3.72
N TRP A 119 1.66 -10.21 4.57
CA TRP A 119 1.42 -8.84 4.13
C TRP A 119 2.60 -8.27 3.35
N GLN A 120 3.82 -8.48 3.85
CA GLN A 120 5.03 -8.09 3.12
C GLN A 120 5.09 -8.78 1.76
N GLN A 121 4.90 -10.10 1.70
CA GLN A 121 4.88 -10.85 0.45
C GLN A 121 3.81 -10.34 -0.53
N ALA A 122 2.62 -9.98 -0.05
CA ALA A 122 1.52 -9.47 -0.88
C ALA A 122 1.83 -8.08 -1.48
N MET A 123 2.57 -7.22 -0.76
CA MET A 123 2.87 -5.87 -1.23
C MET A 123 4.10 -5.80 -2.13
N ARG A 124 5.03 -6.77 -2.03
CA ARG A 124 6.25 -6.75 -2.84
C ARG A 124 6.02 -6.72 -4.35
N PRO A 125 5.08 -7.50 -4.95
CA PRO A 125 4.86 -7.47 -6.39
C PRO A 125 4.50 -6.08 -6.94
N ILE A 126 3.63 -5.33 -6.25
CA ILE A 126 3.24 -3.98 -6.71
C ILE A 126 4.39 -2.98 -6.52
N ILE A 127 5.16 -3.10 -5.43
CA ILE A 127 6.32 -2.24 -5.16
C ILE A 127 7.38 -2.47 -6.23
N ASP A 128 7.75 -3.72 -6.49
CA ASP A 128 8.74 -4.09 -7.51
C ASP A 128 8.32 -3.60 -8.90
N HIS A 129 7.02 -3.70 -9.22
CA HIS A 129 6.49 -3.19 -10.48
C HIS A 129 6.65 -1.67 -10.60
N PHE A 130 6.34 -0.90 -9.55
CA PHE A 130 6.52 0.56 -9.57
C PHE A 130 8.00 0.97 -9.59
N GLN A 131 8.86 0.24 -8.90
CA GLN A 131 10.31 0.51 -8.92
C GLN A 131 10.91 0.28 -10.31
N ARG A 132 10.45 -0.74 -11.05
CA ARG A 132 10.87 -0.98 -12.44
C ARG A 132 10.36 0.07 -13.42
N ALA A 133 9.20 0.65 -13.13
CA ALA A 133 8.56 1.66 -13.98
C ALA A 133 9.05 3.11 -13.71
N TYR A 134 9.91 3.32 -12.70
CA TYR A 134 10.42 4.65 -12.32
C TYR A 134 11.49 5.18 -13.27
#